data_AF-X0Y0D5-F1
#
_entry.id   AF-X0Y0D5-F1
#
_cell.length_a   1.000
_cell.length_b   1.000
_cell.length_c   1.000
_cell.angle_alpha   90.00
_cell.angle_beta   90.00
_cell.angle_gamma   90.00
#
_symmetry.space_group_name_H-M   'P 1'
#
loop_
_entity.id
_entity.type
_entity.pdbx_description
1 polymer ?
#
loop_
_entity_poly.entity_id
_entity_poly.type
_entity_poly.pdbx_seq_one_letter_code
_entity_poly.pdbx_strand_id
1 'polypeptide(L)' 'SQDLNRRHILTKGAIVETEIGNAKITSRPGQHGAINGILIPS' A
#
# COMPACT_ATOMS: atom_id res chain seq x y z
N SER A 1 4.45 -17.09 4.64
CA SER A 1 3.78 -15.81 4.32
C SER A 1 4.75 -14.78 3.71
N GLN A 2 5.75 -15.17 2.92
CA GLN A 2 6.66 -14.24 2.21
C GLN A 2 6.27 -13.99 0.74
N ASP A 3 5.20 -14.65 0.25
CA ASP A 3 4.87 -14.65 -1.18
C ASP A 3 4.13 -13.39 -1.67
N LEU A 4 3.50 -12.64 -0.76
CA LEU A 4 2.76 -11.42 -1.12
C LEU A 4 3.67 -10.30 -1.68
N ASN A 5 4.89 -10.19 -1.16
CA ASN A 5 5.81 -9.12 -1.58
C ASN A 5 6.40 -9.37 -2.97
N ARG A 6 6.54 -10.64 -3.38
CA ARG A 6 7.13 -11.04 -4.67
C ARG A 6 6.20 -10.82 -5.86
N ARG A 7 4.90 -10.63 -5.62
CA ARG A 7 3.88 -10.50 -6.66
C ARG A 7 3.44 -9.06 -6.91
N HIS A 8 4.11 -8.07 -6.31
CA HIS A 8 3.66 -6.66 -6.31
C HIS A 8 2.19 -6.50 -5.86
N ILE A 9 1.71 -7.35 -4.95
CA ILE A 9 0.33 -7.30 -4.48
C ILE A 9 0.22 -6.22 -3.41
N LEU A 10 -0.44 -5.13 -3.77
CA LEU A 10 -0.82 -4.07 -2.83
C LEU A 10 -1.92 -4.61 -1.92
N THR A 11 -1.65 -4.68 -0.63
CA THR A 11 -2.63 -5.13 0.37
C THR A 11 -2.80 -4.10 1.47
N LYS A 12 -3.91 -4.17 2.20
CA LYS A 12 -4.16 -3.31 3.35
C LYS A 12 -3.02 -3.49 4.37
N GLY A 13 -2.35 -2.39 4.71
CA GLY A 13 -1.24 -2.36 5.65
C GLY A 13 0.14 -2.44 5.00
N ALA A 14 0.22 -2.66 3.69
CA ALA A 14 1.48 -2.54 2.96
C ALA A 14 2.00 -1.10 3.02
N ILE A 15 3.32 -0.95 3.15
CA ILE A 15 4.01 0.34 3.07
C ILE A 15 4.54 0.46 1.65
N VAL A 16 4.23 1.57 1.00
CA VAL A 16 4.67 1.90 -0.36
C VAL A 16 5.41 3.22 -0.36
N GLU A 17 6.41 3.33 -1.23
CA GLU A 17 7.10 4.58 -1.47
C GLU A 17 6.32 5.41 -2.49
N THR A 18 6.13 6.69 -2.20
CA THR A 18 5.47 7.66 -3.07
C THR A 18 6.36 8.88 -3.23
N GLU A 19 6.11 9.72 -4.22
CA GLU A 19 6.91 10.93 -4.51
C GLU A 19 7.01 11.90 -3.32
N ILE A 20 6.03 11.84 -2.41
CA ILE A 20 5.94 12.68 -1.21
C ILE A 20 6.41 11.96 0.06
N GLY A 21 6.83 10.70 -0.02
CA GLY A 21 7.34 9.88 1.09
C GLY A 21 6.67 8.52 1.21
N ASN A 22 6.93 7.82 2.32
CA ASN A 22 6.34 6.50 2.58
C ASN A 22 4.86 6.64 2.97
N ALA A 23 4.00 5.82 2.36
CA ALA A 23 2.58 5.78 2.66
C ALA A 23 2.13 4.35 3.03
N LYS A 24 1.25 4.24 4.03
CA LYS A 24 0.62 2.99 4.43
C LYS A 24 -0.73 2.84 3.76
N ILE A 25 -0.89 1.78 2.97
CA ILE A 25 -2.14 1.44 2.28
C ILE A 25 -3.23 1.12 3.32
N THR A 26 -4.38 1.77 3.22
CA THR A 26 -5.55 1.50 4.10
C THR A 26 -6.71 0.87 3.35
N SER A 27 -6.77 1.03 2.02
CA SER A 27 -7.82 0.43 1.18
C SER A 27 -7.47 -1.00 0.73
N ARG A 28 -8.50 -1.75 0.32
CA ARG A 28 -8.34 -3.00 -0.43
C ARG A 28 -8.49 -2.67 -1.92
N PRO A 29 -7.45 -2.84 -2.75
CA PRO A 29 -7.47 -2.41 -4.15
C PRO A 29 -8.52 -3.11 -5.02
N GLY A 30 -9.01 -4.29 -4.61
CA GLY A 30 -10.02 -5.03 -5.36
C GLY A 30 -11.47 -4.54 -5.23
N GLN A 31 -11.74 -3.51 -4.42
CA GLN A 31 -13.10 -3.03 -4.15
C GLN A 31 -13.38 -1.60 -4.63
N HIS A 32 -12.35 -0.74 -4.62
CA HIS A 32 -12.44 0.61 -5.14
C HIS A 32 -11.34 0.77 -6.19
N GLY A 33 -11.65 1.28 -7.37
CA GLY A 33 -10.68 1.47 -8.47
C GLY A 33 -9.53 2.46 -8.17
N ALA A 34 -9.39 2.88 -6.91
CA ALA A 34 -8.33 3.74 -6.41
C ALA A 34 -7.72 3.16 -5.13
N ILE A 35 -6.44 3.42 -4.95
CA ILE A 35 -5.67 2.98 -3.79
C ILE A 35 -5.55 4.16 -2.82
N ASN A 36 -6.07 3.99 -1.61
CA ASN A 36 -6.00 4.99 -0.56
C ASN A 36 -4.97 4.55 0.48
N GLY A 37 -4.17 5.51 0.93
CA GLY A 37 -3.18 5.33 1.96
C GLY A 37 -2.99 6.60 2.76
N ILE A 38 -2.29 6.47 3.90
CA ILE A 38 -1.91 7.59 4.77
C ILE A 38 -0.40 7.73 4.71
N LEU A 39 0.11 8.95 4.57
CA LEU A 39 1.53 9.20 4.72
C LEU A 39 1.99 8.82 6.12
N ILE A 40 3.15 8.19 6.17
CA ILE A 40 3.86 7.88 7.40
C ILE A 40 4.82 9.06 7.62
N PRO A 41 4.55 9.95 8.58
CA PRO A 41 5.54 10.94 8.98
C PRO A 41 6.77 10.22 9.56
N SER A 42 7.96 10.76 9.28
CA SER A 42 9.23 10.27 9.83
C SER A 42 9.24 10.31 11.35
#